data_AF-A0A1Y3BFY4-F1
#
_entry.id   AF-A0A1Y3BFY4-F1
#
_cell.length_a   1.000
_cell.length_b   1.000
_cell.length_c   1.000
_cell.angle_alpha   90.00
_cell.angle_beta   90.00
_cell.angle_gamma   90.00
#
_symmetry.space_group_name_H-M   'P 1'
#
loop_
_entity.id
_entity.type
_entity.pdbx_description
1 polymer ?
#
loop_
_entity_poly.entity_id
_entity_poly.type
_entity_poly.pdbx_seq_one_letter_code
_entity_poly.pdbx_strand_id
1 'polypeptide(L)'
;MVTVMSADNDRIKLKDIQTLTLYSDRWTKSRRTSPIQQLTCVGGGQCNRINIQSAQCYNRGSDGQSIQWECKADMPSRYKFGQLEMSCEGYDSADDEYILAGSCGLRYTIDERSGGS
;
A
#
# COMPACT_ATOMS: atom_id res chain seq x y z
N MET A 1 13.95 14.94 -18.57
CA MET A 1 12.84 14.21 -17.94
C MET A 1 12.72 12.88 -18.65
N VAL A 2 13.14 11.78 -18.03
CA VAL A 2 12.95 10.45 -18.61
C VAL A 2 11.58 9.97 -18.17
N THR A 3 10.59 10.11 -19.03
CA THR A 3 9.31 9.44 -18.84
C THR A 3 9.53 7.99 -19.23
N VAL A 4 9.85 7.12 -18.27
CA VAL A 4 9.80 5.68 -18.49
C VAL A 4 8.31 5.31 -18.54
N MET A 5 7.72 5.40 -19.73
CA MET A 5 6.48 4.67 -19.98
C MET A 5 6.86 3.19 -20.03
N SER A 6 6.76 2.52 -18.88
CA SER A 6 6.78 1.06 -18.86
C SER A 6 5.72 0.57 -19.83
N ALA A 7 6.12 -0.31 -20.73
CA ALA A 7 5.28 -0.90 -21.77
C ALA A 7 3.91 -1.36 -21.25
N ASP A 8 2.93 -1.44 -22.15
CA ASP A 8 1.51 -1.86 -22.02
C ASP A 8 1.25 -3.24 -21.37
N ASN A 9 2.15 -3.74 -20.53
CA ASN A 9 1.91 -4.89 -19.70
C ASN A 9 1.58 -4.44 -18.27
N ASP A 10 0.29 -4.30 -18.02
CA ASP A 10 -0.27 -4.06 -16.70
C ASP A 10 -0.35 -5.34 -15.85
N ARG A 11 0.16 -6.49 -16.34
CA ARG A 11 0.34 -7.72 -15.57
C ARG A 11 1.73 -7.78 -14.95
N ILE A 12 1.81 -7.74 -13.62
CA ILE A 12 3.09 -7.80 -12.89
C ILE A 12 3.03 -8.85 -11.77
N LYS A 13 4.14 -9.55 -11.49
CA LYS A 13 4.21 -10.46 -10.35
C LYS A 13 4.27 -9.65 -9.06
N LEU A 14 3.39 -9.98 -8.11
CA LEU A 14 3.31 -9.30 -6.81
C LEU A 14 4.67 -9.33 -6.08
N LYS A 15 5.39 -10.46 -6.12
CA LYS A 15 6.70 -10.63 -5.47
C LYS A 15 7.84 -9.82 -6.09
N ASP A 16 7.72 -9.41 -7.35
CA ASP A 16 8.76 -8.65 -8.05
C ASP A 16 8.63 -7.14 -7.79
N ILE A 17 7.55 -6.71 -7.14
CA ILE A 17 7.34 -5.30 -6.77
C ILE A 17 8.35 -4.94 -5.68
N GLN A 18 9.24 -4.01 -5.99
CA GLN A 18 10.24 -3.51 -5.03
C GLN A 18 9.67 -2.39 -4.15
N THR A 19 8.88 -1.50 -4.74
CA THR A 19 8.37 -0.31 -4.07
C THR A 19 7.02 0.10 -4.63
N LEU A 20 6.11 0.50 -3.75
CA LEU A 20 4.82 1.12 -4.07
C LEU A 20 4.80 2.53 -3.49
N THR A 21 4.27 3.47 -4.25
CA THR A 21 3.94 4.82 -3.74
C THR A 21 2.45 5.01 -3.88
N LEU A 22 1.78 5.16 -2.74
CA LEU A 22 0.33 5.25 -2.61
C LEU A 22 -0.05 6.64 -2.13
N TYR A 23 -1.19 7.16 -2.58
CA TYR A 23 -1.64 8.52 -2.30
C TYR A 23 -3.05 8.53 -1.71
N SER A 24 -3.36 9.44 -0.79
CA SER A 24 -4.68 9.51 -0.14
C SER A 24 -5.77 10.15 -0.99
N ASP A 25 -5.40 10.82 -2.09
CA ASP A 25 -6.31 11.43 -3.05
C ASP A 25 -6.52 10.57 -4.31
N ARG A 26 -6.04 9.33 -4.33
CA ARG A 26 -6.08 8.46 -5.51
C ARG A 26 -6.82 7.16 -5.26
N TRP A 27 -7.52 6.73 -6.29
CA TRP A 27 -8.14 5.42 -6.39
C TRP A 27 -7.20 4.43 -7.08
N THR A 28 -7.35 3.15 -6.76
CA THR A 28 -6.64 2.07 -7.44
C THR A 28 -7.13 1.93 -8.88
N LYS A 29 -6.28 1.45 -9.79
CA LYS A 29 -6.79 0.87 -11.03
C LYS A 29 -7.59 -0.38 -10.70
N SER A 30 -8.64 -0.62 -11.46
CA SER A 30 -9.40 -1.86 -11.35
C SER A 30 -9.90 -2.33 -12.70
N ARG A 31 -10.04 -3.64 -12.87
CA ARG A 31 -10.54 -4.26 -14.10
C ARG A 31 -11.77 -5.13 -13.84
N ARG A 32 -11.79 -5.84 -12.72
CA ARG A 32 -12.81 -6.85 -12.37
C ARG A 32 -13.64 -6.47 -11.16
N THR A 33 -13.09 -5.67 -10.26
CA THR A 33 -13.74 -5.20 -9.04
C THR A 33 -14.04 -3.71 -9.14
N SER A 34 -14.51 -3.11 -8.05
CA SER A 34 -14.62 -1.66 -7.95
C SER A 34 -13.29 -1.09 -7.45
N PRO A 35 -12.81 0.04 -8.00
CA PRO A 35 -11.68 0.77 -7.44
C PRO A 35 -11.85 1.06 -5.94
N ILE A 36 -10.75 0.98 -5.20
CA ILE A 36 -10.68 1.34 -3.77
C ILE A 36 -9.74 2.53 -3.58
N GLN A 37 -9.79 3.18 -2.42
CA GLN A 37 -8.80 4.20 -2.05
C GLN A 37 -7.42 3.57 -1.91
N GLN A 38 -6.38 4.20 -2.46
CA GLN A 38 -5.00 3.71 -2.33
C GLN A 38 -4.51 3.76 -0.89
N LEU A 39 -4.97 4.72 -0.09
CA LEU A 39 -4.66 4.81 1.35
C LEU A 39 -5.96 4.91 2.14
N THR A 40 -6.16 3.99 3.08
CA THR A 40 -7.32 4.01 3.98
C THR A 40 -6.87 3.82 5.43
N CYS A 41 -7.06 4.85 6.27
CA CYS A 41 -6.86 4.69 7.71
C CYS A 41 -8.10 4.01 8.32
N VAL A 42 -7.91 2.88 8.99
CA VAL A 42 -9.00 2.01 9.48
C VAL A 42 -9.05 1.89 11.00
N GLY A 43 -8.12 2.48 11.75
CA GLY A 43 -8.09 2.35 13.21
C GLY A 43 -6.87 2.98 13.90
N GLY A 44 -6.65 2.60 15.16
CA GLY A 44 -5.59 3.15 16.03
C GLY A 44 -5.97 4.45 16.74
N GLY A 45 -7.19 4.95 16.52
CA GLY A 45 -7.76 6.12 17.22
C GLY A 45 -7.28 7.48 16.69
N GLN A 46 -6.39 7.51 15.69
CA GLN A 46 -5.77 8.75 15.20
C GLN A 46 -6.12 9.09 13.74
N CYS A 47 -6.96 8.31 13.06
CA CYS A 47 -7.32 8.54 11.65
C CYS A 47 -7.94 9.92 11.38
N ASN A 48 -8.70 10.47 12.33
CA ASN A 48 -9.31 11.80 12.21
C ASN A 48 -8.34 12.95 12.51
N ARG A 49 -7.14 12.64 13.04
CA ARG A 49 -6.14 13.61 13.48
C ARG A 49 -4.94 13.66 12.54
N ILE A 50 -4.59 12.53 11.94
CA ILE A 50 -3.40 12.37 11.12
C ILE A 50 -3.84 11.94 9.73
N ASN A 51 -3.69 12.86 8.78
CA ASN A 51 -3.95 12.61 7.39
C ASN A 51 -2.63 12.60 6.63
N ILE A 52 -2.16 11.41 6.25
CA ILE A 52 -0.99 11.25 5.41
C ILE A 52 -1.36 11.50 3.94
N GLN A 53 -0.53 12.24 3.22
CA GLN A 53 -0.77 12.52 1.79
C GLN A 53 -0.28 11.38 0.91
N SER A 54 0.82 10.74 1.29
CA SER A 54 1.38 9.60 0.58
C SER A 54 2.10 8.65 1.54
N ALA A 55 2.21 7.39 1.12
CA ALA A 55 3.05 6.40 1.77
C ALA A 55 3.90 5.68 0.74
N GLN A 56 5.17 5.49 1.04
CA GLN A 56 6.09 4.68 0.26
C GLN A 56 6.31 3.35 0.97
N CYS A 57 5.89 2.27 0.33
CA CYS A 57 5.97 0.91 0.85
C CYS A 57 7.05 0.12 0.12
N TYR A 58 7.90 -0.56 0.89
CA TYR A 58 9.04 -1.32 0.42
C TYR A 58 8.80 -2.80 0.68
N ASN A 59 9.03 -3.63 -0.34
CA ASN A 59 9.02 -5.06 -0.18
C ASN A 59 10.29 -5.49 0.58
N ARG A 60 10.12 -6.09 1.77
CA ARG A 60 11.20 -6.57 2.63
C ARG A 60 11.39 -8.09 2.56
N GLY A 61 10.84 -8.71 1.52
CA GLY A 61 10.85 -10.15 1.31
C GLY A 61 9.50 -10.79 1.63
N SER A 62 9.48 -12.11 1.70
CA SER A 62 8.30 -12.90 2.02
C SER A 62 8.61 -13.87 3.14
N ASP A 63 7.61 -14.17 3.97
CA ASP A 63 7.63 -15.23 4.97
C ASP A 63 7.21 -16.60 4.39
N GLY A 64 7.03 -16.69 3.07
CA GLY A 64 6.55 -17.87 2.35
C GLY A 64 5.02 -17.90 2.15
N GLN A 65 4.27 -16.98 2.78
CA GLN A 65 2.82 -16.86 2.60
C GLN A 65 2.43 -15.49 2.05
N SER A 66 3.08 -14.43 2.51
CA SER A 66 2.78 -13.05 2.17
C SER A 66 4.04 -12.21 2.03
N ILE A 67 3.93 -11.07 1.34
CA ILE A 67 5.02 -10.09 1.27
C ILE A 67 5.03 -9.26 2.55
N GLN A 68 6.22 -9.10 3.12
CA GLN A 68 6.47 -8.28 4.27
C GLN A 68 6.71 -6.84 3.81
N TRP A 69 5.68 -6.00 3.94
CA TRP A 69 5.74 -4.59 3.53
C TRP A 69 6.21 -3.70 4.68
N GLU A 70 7.22 -2.86 4.43
CA GLU A 70 7.53 -1.72 5.30
C GLU A 70 7.03 -0.43 4.64
N CYS A 71 6.11 0.28 5.27
CA CYS A 71 5.60 1.55 4.76
C CYS A 71 6.12 2.75 5.56
N LYS A 72 6.44 3.84 4.85
CA LYS A 72 6.91 5.11 5.41
C LYS A 72 6.05 6.24 4.87
N ALA A 73 5.71 7.19 5.74
CA ALA A 73 4.92 8.38 5.40
C ALA A 73 5.38 9.56 6.26
N ASP A 74 5.10 10.76 5.79
CA ASP A 74 5.29 11.97 6.59
C ASP A 74 4.16 12.10 7.62
N MET A 75 4.53 12.05 8.90
CA MET A 75 3.64 12.22 10.04
C MET A 75 4.47 12.65 11.27
N PRO A 76 3.86 13.32 12.26
CA PRO A 76 4.56 13.70 13.48
C PRO A 76 5.23 12.51 14.16
N SER A 77 6.44 12.70 14.69
CA SER A 77 7.27 11.64 15.30
C SER A 77 6.60 10.91 16.47
N ARG A 78 5.56 11.48 17.09
CA ARG A 78 4.75 10.82 18.11
C ARG A 78 3.84 9.71 17.57
N TYR A 79 3.68 9.59 16.24
CA TYR A 79 2.82 8.59 15.61
C TYR A 79 3.59 7.66 14.70
N LYS A 80 3.12 6.42 14.61
CA LYS A 80 3.63 5.40 13.71
C LYS A 80 2.48 4.68 13.02
N PHE A 81 2.80 4.01 11.92
CA PHE A 81 1.93 2.95 11.42
C PHE A 81 1.86 1.84 12.48
N GLY A 82 0.65 1.33 12.69
CA GLY A 82 0.41 0.10 13.43
C GLY A 82 0.30 -1.07 12.46
N GLN A 83 -0.89 -1.65 12.37
CA GLN A 83 -1.20 -2.72 11.41
C GLN A 83 -1.20 -2.18 9.99
N LEU A 84 -0.62 -2.95 9.07
CA LEU A 84 -0.55 -2.67 7.63
C LEU A 84 -1.18 -3.84 6.87
N GLU A 85 -2.09 -3.55 5.96
CA GLU A 85 -2.73 -4.53 5.09
C GLU A 85 -2.67 -4.04 3.64
N MET A 86 -1.74 -4.63 2.88
CA MET A 86 -1.63 -4.39 1.44
C MET A 86 -2.60 -5.30 0.69
N SER A 87 -3.37 -4.74 -0.25
CA SER A 87 -4.26 -5.50 -1.11
C SER A 87 -4.12 -5.00 -2.55
N CYS A 88 -3.95 -5.93 -3.49
CA CYS A 88 -3.87 -5.64 -4.92
C CYS A 88 -4.87 -6.53 -5.68
N GLU A 89 -5.35 -6.06 -6.83
CA GLU A 89 -6.24 -6.87 -7.67
C GLU A 89 -5.42 -7.91 -8.44
N GLY A 90 -5.69 -9.19 -8.20
CA GLY A 90 -5.12 -10.27 -9.00
C GLY A 90 -5.55 -10.18 -10.47
N TYR A 91 -4.63 -10.48 -11.38
CA TYR A 91 -4.80 -10.16 -12.80
C TYR A 91 -5.87 -11.05 -13.45
N ASP A 92 -5.77 -12.37 -13.28
CA ASP A 92 -6.70 -13.36 -13.83
C ASP A 92 -7.66 -13.94 -12.77
N SER A 93 -7.34 -13.89 -11.47
CA SER A 93 -8.18 -14.32 -10.35
C SER A 93 -7.61 -13.80 -9.01
N ALA A 94 -8.31 -14.00 -7.89
CA ALA A 94 -7.87 -13.53 -6.58
C ALA A 94 -6.62 -14.25 -6.03
N ASP A 95 -6.33 -15.47 -6.49
CA ASP A 95 -5.23 -16.32 -6.01
C ASP A 95 -4.00 -16.28 -6.95
N ASP A 96 -3.98 -15.38 -7.93
CA ASP A 96 -2.90 -15.27 -8.92
C ASP A 96 -1.64 -14.61 -8.30
N GLU A 97 -0.46 -15.12 -8.62
CA GLU A 97 0.81 -14.45 -8.31
C GLU A 97 0.97 -13.13 -9.07
N TYR A 98 0.24 -12.96 -10.17
CA TYR A 98 0.20 -11.74 -10.95
C TYR A 98 -0.96 -10.84 -10.55
N ILE A 99 -0.69 -9.54 -10.52
CA ILE A 99 -1.64 -8.49 -10.19
C ILE A 99 -1.72 -7.46 -11.33
N LEU A 100 -2.78 -6.66 -11.30
CA LEU A 100 -2.92 -5.46 -12.13
C LEU A 100 -2.02 -4.32 -11.61
N ALA A 101 -1.15 -3.79 -12.45
CA ALA A 101 -0.25 -2.69 -12.10
C ALA A 101 -1.05 -1.45 -11.71
N GLY A 102 -0.77 -0.89 -10.52
CA GLY A 102 -1.49 0.26 -9.97
C GLY A 102 -2.83 -0.09 -9.28
N SER A 103 -3.12 -1.37 -9.07
CA SER A 103 -4.30 -1.83 -8.33
C SER A 103 -4.11 -1.96 -6.82
N CYS A 104 -2.87 -1.77 -6.32
CA CYS A 104 -2.58 -1.92 -4.91
C CYS A 104 -3.09 -0.75 -4.06
N GLY A 105 -3.69 -1.06 -2.92
CA GLY A 105 -4.06 -0.13 -1.86
C GLY A 105 -3.60 -0.64 -0.49
N LEU A 106 -3.45 0.28 0.44
CA LEU A 106 -3.02 0.03 1.81
C LEU A 106 -4.12 0.46 2.78
N ARG A 107 -4.59 -0.51 3.58
CA ARG A 107 -5.35 -0.23 4.80
C ARG A 107 -4.37 -0.21 5.97
N TYR A 108 -4.47 0.78 6.84
CA TYR A 108 -3.52 0.92 7.94
C TYR A 108 -4.16 1.48 9.21
N THR A 109 -3.53 1.24 10.35
CA THR A 109 -3.81 1.97 11.61
C THR A 109 -2.71 2.98 11.90
N ILE A 110 -3.05 4.04 12.61
CA ILE A 110 -2.08 4.99 13.16
C ILE A 110 -2.14 4.91 14.68
N ASP A 111 -1.00 4.55 15.27
CA ASP A 111 -0.85 4.42 16.71
C ASP A 111 0.08 5.53 17.24
N GLU A 112 -0.08 5.89 18.51
CA GLU A 112 0.93 6.67 19.21
C GLU A 112 2.16 5.79 19.48
N ARG A 113 3.35 6.33 19.25
CA ARG A 113 4.57 5.74 19.79
C ARG A 113 4.44 5.88 21.30
N SER A 114 4.18 4.77 22.00
CA SER A 114 4.16 4.75 23.46
C SER A 114 5.47 5.37 23.96
N GLY A 115 5.38 6.54 24.60
CA GLY A 115 6.47 7.05 25.40
C GLY A 115 6.76 5.99 26.45
N GLY A 116 7.98 5.46 26.47
CA GLY A 116 8.40 4.51 27.50
C GLY A 116 7.99 5.05 28.86
N SER A 117 7.07 4.34 29.52
CA SER A 117 6.85 4.49 30.95
C SER A 117 8.01 3.86 31.69
#